data_AF-A0A8S0YQ51-F1
#
_entry.id   AF-A0A8S0YQ51-F1
#
_cell.length_a   1.000
_cell.length_b   1.000
_cell.length_c   1.000
_cell.angle_alpha   90.00
_cell.angle_beta   90.00
_cell.angle_gamma   90.00
#
_symmetry.space_group_name_H-M   'P 1'
#
loop_
_entity.id
_entity.type
_entity.pdbx_description
1 polymer ?
#
loop_
_entity_poly.entity_id
_entity_poly.type
_entity_poly.pdbx_seq_one_letter_code
_entity_poly.pdbx_strand_id
1 'polypeptide(L)'
;MGVVRSMVLYGAPVWSNDLAGASSCKALLRSLQRLMAIRVVRGYRTILFEAATVLARHPPFDILADMDAMVYDQVRSVGRNGEEAAPDHEPGMLRRNAHTQALRAWQARLVIQGCASQRAVGAVLPSFEAWVGRNDCVTYRLTQMLTGHGCFGEYLNRIGREATAQCHHCGSDRDSAQHTLEDCPAWESERRVLVGQIGRNLSPPALIAAMLASGEGWAAAVSFCEDVMLQKEAAERDR
;
A
#
# COMPACT_ATOMS: atom_id res chain seq x y z
N MET A 1 12.10 5.01 4.78
CA MET A 1 12.09 3.87 5.74
C MET A 1 13.45 3.20 5.95
N GLY A 2 14.42 3.35 5.04
CA GLY A 2 15.67 2.58 5.06
C GLY A 2 16.43 2.58 6.38
N VAL A 3 16.69 3.76 6.98
CA VAL A 3 17.44 3.87 8.24
C VAL A 3 16.76 3.13 9.39
N VAL A 4 15.45 3.36 9.58
CA VAL A 4 14.71 2.71 10.67
C VAL A 4 14.64 1.20 10.47
N ARG A 5 14.46 0.74 9.22
CA ARG A 5 14.54 -0.68 8.90
C ARG A 5 15.88 -1.27 9.33
N SER A 6 17.00 -0.64 8.96
CA SER A 6 18.34 -1.11 9.35
C SER A 6 18.53 -1.14 10.86
N MET A 7 18.03 -0.14 11.59
CA MET A 7 18.10 -0.10 13.06
C MET A 7 17.28 -1.20 13.71
N VAL A 8 16.03 -1.39 13.27
CA VAL A 8 15.12 -2.41 13.82
C VAL A 8 15.63 -3.82 13.51
N LEU A 9 16.14 -4.05 12.30
CA LEU A 9 16.53 -5.38 11.81
C LEU A 9 18.00 -5.74 12.06
N TYR A 10 18.80 -4.86 12.65
CA TYR A 10 20.24 -5.09 12.88
C TYR A 10 20.54 -6.44 13.56
N GLY A 11 19.72 -6.80 14.55
CA GLY A 11 19.83 -8.06 15.28
C GLY A 11 18.84 -9.15 14.87
N ALA A 12 18.15 -9.01 13.72
CA ALA A 12 17.07 -9.90 13.30
C ALA A 12 17.39 -11.41 13.44
N PRO A 13 18.57 -11.91 13.05
CA PRO A 13 18.90 -13.34 13.19
C PRO A 13 18.89 -13.86 14.63
N VAL A 14 19.00 -12.98 15.63
CA VAL A 14 18.98 -13.36 17.05
C VAL A 14 17.56 -13.51 17.59
N TRP A 15 16.62 -12.69 17.13
CA TRP A 15 15.29 -12.57 17.75
C TRP A 15 14.12 -12.95 16.83
N SER A 16 14.31 -13.14 15.53
CA SER A 16 13.21 -13.40 14.57
C SER A 16 12.39 -14.64 14.96
N ASN A 17 13.07 -15.72 15.34
CA ASN A 17 12.42 -16.98 15.74
C ASN A 17 11.56 -16.82 17.01
N ASP A 18 11.99 -15.99 17.95
CA ASP A 18 11.25 -15.73 19.19
C ASP A 18 10.01 -14.86 18.96
N LEU A 19 10.00 -14.08 17.87
CA LEU A 19 8.88 -13.22 17.51
C LEU A 19 7.61 -14.04 17.22
N ALA A 20 7.75 -15.30 16.79
CA ALA A 20 6.63 -16.21 16.56
C ALA A 20 5.67 -16.26 17.76
N GLY A 21 6.21 -16.38 18.98
CA GLY A 21 5.46 -16.43 20.24
C GLY A 21 5.20 -15.07 20.91
N ALA A 22 5.88 -14.01 20.50
CA ALA A 22 5.81 -12.69 21.15
C ALA A 22 4.79 -11.74 20.48
N SER A 23 3.49 -11.97 20.73
CA SER A 23 2.39 -11.18 20.14
C SER A 23 2.47 -9.68 20.45
N SER A 24 2.89 -9.31 21.66
CA SER A 24 3.09 -7.93 22.09
C SER A 24 4.24 -7.24 21.34
N CYS A 25 5.36 -7.94 21.11
CA CYS A 25 6.46 -7.42 20.29
C CYS A 25 6.04 -7.22 18.82
N LYS A 26 5.28 -8.17 18.25
CA LYS A 26 4.69 -8.03 16.91
C LYS A 26 3.78 -6.82 16.81
N ALA A 27 2.94 -6.59 17.81
CA ALA A 27 2.05 -5.43 17.86
C ALA A 27 2.83 -4.10 17.92
N LEU A 28 3.92 -4.05 18.69
CA LEU A 28 4.80 -2.88 18.77
C LEU A 28 5.47 -2.59 17.42
N LEU A 29 6.04 -3.62 16.77
CA LEU A 29 6.67 -3.49 15.44
C LEU A 29 5.67 -3.00 14.39
N ARG A 30 4.48 -3.60 14.34
CA ARG A 30 3.40 -3.17 13.43
C ARG A 30 2.99 -1.72 13.69
N SER A 31 2.89 -1.32 14.95
CA SER A 31 2.53 0.06 15.33
C SER A 31 3.58 1.07 14.87
N LEU A 32 4.86 0.81 15.12
CA LEU A 32 5.97 1.66 14.66
C LEU A 32 6.00 1.76 13.14
N GLN A 33 5.95 0.62 12.45
CA GLN A 33 5.99 0.59 10.99
C GLN A 33 4.78 1.29 10.38
N ARG A 34 3.58 1.14 10.96
CA ARG A 34 2.36 1.83 10.51
C ARG A 34 2.55 3.35 10.52
N LEU A 35 3.09 3.91 11.60
CA LEU A 35 3.28 5.35 11.74
C LEU A 35 4.18 5.93 10.64
N MET A 36 5.18 5.16 10.23
CA MET A 36 6.07 5.58 9.16
C MET A 36 5.46 5.34 7.77
N ALA A 37 4.81 4.20 7.55
CA ALA A 37 4.12 3.89 6.30
C ALA A 37 3.05 4.94 5.98
N ILE A 38 2.26 5.36 6.99
CA ILE A 38 1.29 6.45 6.86
C ILE A 38 1.96 7.75 6.38
N ARG A 39 3.14 8.09 6.91
CA ARG A 39 3.89 9.29 6.46
C ARG A 39 4.39 9.15 5.02
N VAL A 40 4.89 7.98 4.63
CA VAL A 40 5.35 7.71 3.25
C VAL A 40 4.21 7.93 2.26
N VAL A 41 3.01 7.46 2.58
CA VAL A 41 1.83 7.60 1.69
C VAL A 41 1.06 8.89 1.95
N ARG A 42 1.53 9.75 2.86
CA ARG A 42 0.84 10.98 3.29
C ARG A 42 -0.60 10.73 3.76
N GLY A 43 -0.87 9.54 4.29
CA GLY A 43 -2.22 9.08 4.55
C GLY A 43 -2.83 9.55 5.86
N TYR A 44 -4.13 9.30 6.02
CA TYR A 44 -4.85 9.54 7.27
C TYR A 44 -4.38 8.60 8.39
N ARG A 45 -4.39 9.11 9.63
CA ARG A 45 -4.00 8.36 10.83
C ARG A 45 -4.84 7.12 11.12
N THR A 46 -6.00 6.95 10.46
CA THR A 46 -6.94 5.83 10.61
C THR A 46 -6.71 4.71 9.59
N ILE A 47 -5.83 4.89 8.61
CA ILE A 47 -5.53 3.85 7.61
C ILE A 47 -4.99 2.60 8.31
N LEU A 48 -5.49 1.42 7.95
CA LEU A 48 -5.06 0.15 8.52
C LEU A 48 -3.60 -0.16 8.17
N PHE A 49 -2.92 -0.96 9.02
CA PHE A 49 -1.51 -1.31 8.81
C PHE A 49 -1.24 -1.89 7.42
N GLU A 50 -2.03 -2.89 7.00
CA GLU A 50 -1.84 -3.57 5.71
C GLU A 50 -2.03 -2.63 4.52
N ALA A 51 -3.09 -1.80 4.53
CA ALA A 51 -3.27 -0.78 3.49
C ALA A 51 -2.11 0.23 3.45
N ALA A 52 -1.63 0.69 4.61
CA ALA A 52 -0.53 1.64 4.68
C ALA A 52 0.79 1.04 4.15
N THR A 53 1.13 -0.19 4.55
CA THR A 53 2.37 -0.86 4.11
C THR A 53 2.33 -1.24 2.64
N VAL A 54 1.18 -1.71 2.13
CA VAL A 54 0.98 -2.02 0.71
C VAL A 54 1.16 -0.78 -0.16
N LEU A 55 0.51 0.34 0.20
CA LEU A 55 0.67 1.60 -0.53
C LEU A 55 2.09 2.18 -0.41
N ALA A 56 2.73 2.01 0.75
CA ALA A 56 4.12 2.41 0.98
C ALA A 56 5.13 1.45 0.33
N ARG A 57 4.68 0.31 -0.23
CA ARG A 57 5.52 -0.76 -0.81
C ARG A 57 6.59 -1.28 0.15
N HIS A 58 6.25 -1.33 1.43
CA HIS A 58 7.18 -1.75 2.47
C HIS A 58 6.68 -3.02 3.16
N PRO A 59 7.32 -4.18 2.93
CA PRO A 59 6.94 -5.42 3.58
C PRO A 59 6.98 -5.30 5.11
N PRO A 60 6.08 -5.98 5.84
CA PRO A 60 6.10 -6.05 7.30
C PRO A 60 7.49 -6.41 7.84
N PHE A 61 7.91 -5.73 8.91
CA PHE A 61 9.25 -5.93 9.50
C PHE A 61 9.48 -7.33 10.03
N ASP A 62 8.44 -8.03 10.48
CA ASP A 62 8.56 -9.43 10.88
C ASP A 62 8.93 -10.33 9.69
N ILE A 63 8.34 -10.12 8.51
CA ILE A 63 8.74 -10.86 7.29
C ILE A 63 10.18 -10.55 6.91
N LEU A 64 10.57 -9.27 7.00
CA LEU A 64 11.94 -8.86 6.66
C LEU A 64 12.95 -9.41 7.68
N ALA A 65 12.56 -9.56 8.94
CA ALA A 65 13.39 -10.17 9.97
C ALA A 65 13.62 -11.66 9.70
N ASP A 66 12.56 -12.39 9.35
CA ASP A 66 12.66 -13.81 8.96
C ASP A 66 13.57 -13.97 7.72
N MET A 67 13.43 -13.07 6.75
CA MET A 67 14.31 -13.02 5.57
C MET A 67 15.77 -12.77 5.95
N ASP A 68 16.05 -11.77 6.78
CA ASP A 68 17.42 -11.41 7.18
C ASP A 68 18.06 -12.53 8.03
N ALA A 69 17.29 -13.22 8.86
CA ALA A 69 17.73 -14.39 9.63
C ALA A 69 18.09 -15.57 8.72
N MET A 70 17.24 -15.90 7.74
CA MET A 70 17.50 -16.96 6.76
C MET A 70 18.80 -16.70 5.98
N VAL A 71 18.99 -15.46 5.49
CA VAL A 71 20.21 -15.08 4.76
C VAL A 71 21.44 -15.20 5.66
N TYR A 72 21.34 -14.78 6.92
CA TYR A 72 22.45 -14.87 7.87
C TYR A 72 22.88 -16.32 8.13
N ASP A 73 21.92 -17.22 8.39
CA ASP A 73 22.20 -18.63 8.68
C ASP A 73 22.83 -19.34 7.46
N GLN A 74 22.35 -19.05 6.25
CA GLN A 74 22.89 -19.64 5.03
C GLN A 74 24.31 -19.14 4.71
N VAL A 75 24.60 -17.85 4.93
CA VAL A 75 25.98 -17.33 4.77
C VAL A 75 26.91 -17.97 5.82
N ARG A 76 26.42 -18.14 7.05
CA ARG A 76 27.19 -18.75 8.14
C ARG A 76 27.45 -20.24 7.94
N SER A 77 26.53 -20.99 7.34
CA SER A 77 26.71 -22.43 7.07
C SER A 77 27.77 -22.67 5.99
N VAL A 78 27.75 -21.90 4.90
CA VAL A 78 28.78 -21.97 3.84
C VAL A 78 30.16 -21.69 4.40
N GLY A 79 30.30 -20.64 5.22
CA GLY A 79 31.58 -20.30 5.85
C GLY A 79 32.12 -21.35 6.84
N ARG A 80 31.25 -22.19 7.41
CA ARG A 80 31.65 -23.29 8.32
C ARG A 80 32.05 -24.56 7.59
N ASN A 81 31.41 -24.85 6.46
CA ASN A 81 31.64 -26.09 5.71
C ASN A 81 32.85 -26.01 4.78
N GLY A 82 33.41 -24.81 4.53
CA GLY A 82 34.54 -24.63 3.62
C GLY A 82 34.20 -24.97 2.16
N GLU A 83 32.91 -25.03 1.83
CA GLU A 83 32.41 -25.33 0.50
C GLU A 83 32.57 -24.11 -0.42
N GLU A 84 33.05 -24.32 -1.65
CA GLU A 84 32.99 -23.29 -2.68
C GLU A 84 31.53 -22.91 -2.93
N ALA A 85 31.21 -21.62 -2.76
CA ALA A 85 29.86 -21.13 -2.92
C ALA A 85 29.36 -21.43 -4.34
N ALA A 86 28.35 -22.29 -4.48
CA ALA A 86 27.63 -22.46 -5.74
C ALA A 86 27.12 -21.09 -6.22
N PRO A 87 26.90 -20.86 -7.53
CA PRO A 87 26.53 -19.54 -8.06
C PRO A 87 25.28 -18.91 -7.41
N ASP A 88 24.37 -19.74 -6.89
CA ASP A 88 23.17 -19.30 -6.15
C ASP A 88 23.47 -18.81 -4.71
N HIS A 89 24.68 -19.07 -4.21
CA HIS A 89 25.21 -18.66 -2.91
C HIS A 89 26.02 -17.37 -2.97
N GLU A 90 26.14 -16.76 -4.15
CA GLU A 90 26.62 -15.37 -4.27
C GLU A 90 25.76 -14.47 -3.37
N PRO A 91 26.35 -13.70 -2.42
CA PRO A 91 25.59 -12.96 -1.41
C PRO A 91 24.50 -12.05 -2.01
N GLY A 92 24.75 -11.48 -3.20
CA GLY A 92 23.79 -10.66 -3.92
C GLY A 92 22.64 -11.45 -4.56
N MET A 93 22.87 -12.69 -5.01
CA MET A 93 21.81 -13.55 -5.55
C MET A 93 20.96 -14.13 -4.42
N LEU A 94 21.60 -14.58 -3.34
CA LEU A 94 20.93 -15.06 -2.13
C LEU A 94 19.95 -14.00 -1.58
N ARG A 95 20.41 -12.75 -1.41
CA ARG A 95 19.55 -11.65 -0.93
C ARG A 95 18.38 -11.37 -1.87
N ARG A 96 18.58 -11.45 -3.19
CA ARG A 96 17.50 -11.28 -4.18
C ARG A 96 16.47 -12.40 -4.06
N ASN A 97 16.91 -13.66 -3.97
CA ASN A 97 16.02 -14.81 -3.81
C ASN A 97 15.23 -14.73 -2.50
N ALA A 98 15.90 -14.38 -1.40
CA ALA A 98 15.28 -14.15 -0.11
C ALA A 98 14.24 -13.03 -0.15
N HIS A 99 14.54 -11.92 -0.84
CA HIS A 99 13.60 -10.82 -1.02
C HIS A 99 12.37 -11.25 -1.82
N THR A 100 12.54 -12.00 -2.90
CA THR A 100 11.41 -12.56 -3.67
C THR A 100 10.53 -13.47 -2.81
N GLN A 101 11.13 -14.31 -1.97
CA GLN A 101 10.40 -15.16 -1.02
C GLN A 101 9.64 -14.32 0.02
N ALA A 102 10.26 -13.28 0.56
CA ALA A 102 9.62 -12.34 1.49
C ALA A 102 8.39 -11.66 0.87
N LEU A 103 8.48 -11.22 -0.39
CA LEU A 103 7.34 -10.63 -1.11
C LEU A 103 6.20 -11.64 -1.31
N ARG A 104 6.52 -12.89 -1.68
CA ARG A 104 5.51 -13.96 -1.80
C ARG A 104 4.85 -14.29 -0.47
N ALA A 105 5.63 -14.39 0.61
CA ALA A 105 5.12 -14.59 1.95
C ALA A 105 4.19 -13.43 2.39
N TRP A 106 4.54 -12.19 2.03
CA TRP A 106 3.71 -11.03 2.29
C TRP A 106 2.39 -11.09 1.52
N GLN A 107 2.43 -11.37 0.22
CA GLN A 107 1.22 -11.50 -0.60
C GLN A 107 0.31 -12.61 -0.07
N ALA A 108 0.86 -13.79 0.24
CA ALA A 108 0.11 -14.90 0.80
C ALA A 108 -0.56 -14.53 2.14
N ARG A 109 0.16 -13.81 3.01
CA ARG A 109 -0.38 -13.32 4.29
C ARG A 109 -1.58 -12.39 4.10
N LEU A 110 -1.50 -11.46 3.15
CA LEU A 110 -2.61 -10.54 2.84
C LEU A 110 -3.87 -11.30 2.40
N VAL A 111 -3.70 -12.36 1.61
CA VAL A 111 -4.80 -13.22 1.14
C VAL A 111 -5.39 -14.03 2.29
N ILE A 112 -4.54 -14.74 3.05
CA ILE A 112 -4.97 -15.61 4.16
C ILE A 112 -5.72 -14.81 5.24
N GLN A 113 -5.29 -13.57 5.51
CA GLN A 113 -5.93 -12.70 6.50
C GLN A 113 -7.17 -11.96 5.97
N GLY A 114 -7.62 -12.25 4.74
CA GLY A 114 -8.79 -11.61 4.15
C GLY A 114 -8.64 -10.09 3.95
N CYS A 115 -7.39 -9.60 3.86
CA CYS A 115 -7.12 -8.16 3.76
C CYS A 115 -7.53 -7.57 2.42
N ALA A 116 -7.85 -8.40 1.41
CA ALA A 116 -8.42 -7.97 0.14
C ALA A 116 -9.74 -7.18 0.29
N SER A 117 -10.45 -7.35 1.41
CA SER A 117 -11.63 -6.55 1.77
C SER A 117 -11.32 -5.06 1.98
N GLN A 118 -10.06 -4.72 2.28
CA GLN A 118 -9.60 -3.34 2.38
C GLN A 118 -9.38 -2.78 0.95
N ARG A 119 -10.05 -1.67 0.61
CA ARG A 119 -10.01 -1.05 -0.74
C ARG A 119 -8.61 -1.00 -1.36
N ALA A 120 -7.63 -0.44 -0.66
CA ALA A 120 -6.26 -0.30 -1.17
C ALA A 120 -5.55 -1.65 -1.38
N VAL A 121 -5.73 -2.60 -0.46
CA VAL A 121 -5.12 -3.92 -0.56
C VAL A 121 -5.76 -4.71 -1.71
N GLY A 122 -7.10 -4.72 -1.79
CA GLY A 122 -7.84 -5.34 -2.88
C GLY A 122 -7.53 -4.73 -4.25
N ALA A 123 -7.27 -3.43 -4.32
CA ALA A 123 -6.83 -2.75 -5.55
C ALA A 123 -5.45 -3.23 -6.01
N VAL A 124 -4.51 -3.40 -5.09
CA VAL A 124 -3.11 -3.73 -5.40
C VAL A 124 -2.87 -5.22 -5.60
N LEU A 125 -3.56 -6.10 -4.87
CA LEU A 125 -3.31 -7.54 -4.87
C LEU A 125 -3.23 -8.19 -6.27
N PRO A 126 -4.10 -7.86 -7.24
CA PRO A 126 -4.03 -8.41 -8.60
C PRO A 126 -2.76 -8.04 -9.36
N SER A 127 -2.09 -6.95 -8.99
CA SER A 127 -0.85 -6.48 -9.61
C SER A 127 0.27 -6.29 -8.56
N PHE A 128 0.27 -7.12 -7.52
CA PHE A 128 1.09 -6.94 -6.33
C PHE A 128 2.59 -6.84 -6.65
N GLU A 129 3.15 -7.79 -7.41
CA GLU A 129 4.59 -7.82 -7.73
C GLU A 129 5.02 -6.57 -8.52
N ALA A 130 4.25 -6.20 -9.53
CA ALA A 130 4.49 -4.98 -10.32
C ALA A 130 4.35 -3.72 -9.45
N TRP A 131 3.40 -3.69 -8.52
CA TRP A 131 3.23 -2.56 -7.61
C TRP A 131 4.41 -2.39 -6.65
N VAL A 132 4.83 -3.45 -5.97
CA VAL A 132 5.92 -3.39 -4.98
C VAL A 132 7.30 -3.16 -5.63
N GLY A 133 7.45 -3.48 -6.92
CA GLY A 133 8.69 -3.23 -7.68
C GLY A 133 8.91 -1.76 -8.10
N ARG A 134 7.94 -0.87 -7.89
CA ARG A 134 8.05 0.55 -8.27
C ARG A 134 8.66 1.44 -7.18
N ASN A 135 9.24 2.54 -7.63
CA ASN A 135 9.83 3.57 -6.76
C ASN A 135 8.97 4.84 -6.62
N ASP A 136 7.89 4.99 -7.38
CA ASP A 136 7.04 6.20 -7.37
C ASP A 136 6.24 6.33 -6.08
N CYS A 137 6.28 7.49 -5.42
CA CYS A 137 5.43 7.72 -4.25
C CYS A 137 4.00 8.09 -4.65
N VAL A 138 3.01 7.56 -3.93
CA VAL A 138 1.62 8.01 -4.06
C VAL A 138 1.47 9.44 -3.52
N THR A 139 0.59 10.23 -4.13
CA THR A 139 0.26 11.58 -3.63
C THR A 139 -0.73 11.49 -2.47
N TYR A 140 -0.96 12.62 -1.79
CA TYR A 140 -1.95 12.70 -0.72
C TYR A 140 -3.36 12.34 -1.22
N ARG A 141 -3.77 12.93 -2.34
CA ARG A 141 -5.12 12.75 -2.90
C ARG A 141 -5.30 11.40 -3.59
N LEU A 142 -4.26 10.87 -4.22
CA LEU A 142 -4.27 9.48 -4.70
C LEU A 142 -4.44 8.50 -3.52
N THR A 143 -3.75 8.74 -2.39
CA THR A 143 -3.90 7.90 -1.19
C THR A 143 -5.30 7.98 -0.61
N GLN A 144 -5.90 9.17 -0.57
CA GLN A 144 -7.31 9.34 -0.21
C GLN A 144 -8.22 8.48 -1.08
N MET A 145 -8.04 8.57 -2.40
CA MET A 145 -8.83 7.82 -3.37
C MET A 145 -8.69 6.29 -3.23
N LEU A 146 -7.46 5.79 -3.05
CA LEU A 146 -7.18 4.36 -2.92
C LEU A 146 -7.65 3.79 -1.57
N THR A 147 -7.74 4.63 -0.54
CA THR A 147 -8.13 4.18 0.82
C THR A 147 -9.56 4.51 1.19
N GLY A 148 -10.28 5.30 0.38
CA GLY A 148 -11.60 5.81 0.73
C GLY A 148 -11.59 6.72 1.96
N HIS A 149 -10.47 7.38 2.23
CA HIS A 149 -10.35 8.39 3.29
C HIS A 149 -10.40 9.78 2.66
N GLY A 150 -10.93 10.77 3.37
CA GLY A 150 -10.99 12.13 2.85
C GLY A 150 -12.34 12.79 3.02
N CYS A 151 -12.60 13.80 2.21
CA CYS A 151 -13.89 14.50 2.13
C CYS A 151 -14.98 13.69 1.40
N PHE A 152 -15.02 12.37 1.59
CA PHE A 152 -16.10 11.50 1.09
C PHE A 152 -17.19 11.40 2.16
N GLY A 153 -18.45 11.65 1.80
CA GLY A 153 -19.58 11.54 2.74
C GLY A 153 -19.61 10.21 3.49
N GLU A 154 -19.33 9.08 2.82
CA GLU A 154 -19.20 7.76 3.48
C GLU A 154 -18.12 7.75 4.58
N TYR A 155 -16.97 8.36 4.32
CA TYR A 155 -15.89 8.46 5.30
C TYR A 155 -16.26 9.38 6.45
N LEU A 156 -16.77 10.58 6.14
CA LEU A 156 -17.11 11.61 7.11
C LEU A 156 -18.24 11.15 8.05
N ASN A 157 -19.24 10.44 7.52
CA ASN A 157 -20.28 9.82 8.31
C ASN A 157 -19.73 8.77 9.28
N ARG A 158 -18.87 7.87 8.79
CA ARG A 158 -18.25 6.83 9.60
C ARG A 158 -17.45 7.38 10.78
N ILE A 159 -16.85 8.57 10.64
CA ILE A 159 -16.10 9.22 11.73
C ILE A 159 -16.92 10.23 12.53
N GLY A 160 -18.24 10.33 12.29
CA GLY A 160 -19.14 11.22 13.02
C GLY A 160 -19.02 12.70 12.67
N ARG A 161 -18.42 13.05 11.52
CA ARG A 161 -18.34 14.44 11.03
C ARG A 161 -19.55 14.86 10.21
N GLU A 162 -20.27 13.90 9.63
CA GLU A 162 -21.51 14.16 8.88
C GLU A 162 -22.62 13.20 9.31
N ALA A 163 -23.88 13.65 9.24
CA ALA A 163 -25.03 12.86 9.64
C ALA A 163 -25.39 11.74 8.64
N THR A 164 -25.05 11.92 7.37
CA THR A 164 -25.36 10.98 6.28
C THR A 164 -24.12 10.74 5.43
N ALA A 165 -24.15 9.67 4.62
CA ALA A 165 -23.11 9.38 3.64
C ALA A 165 -23.35 10.07 2.29
N GLN A 166 -24.30 11.01 2.19
CA GLN A 166 -24.78 11.55 0.91
C GLN A 166 -23.71 12.38 0.20
N CYS A 167 -23.72 12.33 -1.13
CA CYS A 167 -22.87 13.15 -1.98
C CYS A 167 -23.43 14.56 -2.11
N HIS A 168 -22.72 15.53 -1.53
CA HIS A 168 -23.07 16.95 -1.64
C HIS A 168 -22.96 17.53 -3.06
N HIS A 169 -22.33 16.81 -3.99
CA HIS A 169 -22.15 17.28 -5.37
C HIS A 169 -23.24 16.82 -6.34
N CYS A 170 -23.92 15.71 -6.05
CA CYS A 170 -24.94 15.16 -6.95
C CYS A 170 -26.17 14.59 -6.25
N GLY A 171 -26.23 14.64 -4.93
CA GLY A 171 -27.36 14.14 -4.12
C GLY A 171 -27.44 12.62 -3.97
N SER A 172 -26.50 11.84 -4.54
CA SER A 172 -26.47 10.38 -4.38
C SER A 172 -26.36 9.98 -2.90
N ASP A 173 -27.09 8.96 -2.47
CA ASP A 173 -27.17 8.52 -1.07
C ASP A 173 -25.82 8.09 -0.47
N ARG A 174 -24.82 7.75 -1.31
CA ARG A 174 -23.51 7.26 -0.87
C ARG A 174 -22.36 7.84 -1.66
N ASP A 175 -21.67 8.80 -1.06
CA ASP A 175 -20.42 9.38 -1.52
C ASP A 175 -19.22 8.57 -1.06
N SER A 176 -18.86 7.56 -1.86
CA SER A 176 -17.63 6.82 -1.71
C SER A 176 -16.54 7.32 -2.67
N ALA A 177 -15.30 6.90 -2.43
CA ALA A 177 -14.23 7.07 -3.43
C ALA A 177 -14.58 6.40 -4.77
N GLN A 178 -15.33 5.28 -4.75
CA GLN A 178 -15.78 4.62 -5.97
C GLN A 178 -16.81 5.47 -6.72
N HIS A 179 -17.79 6.00 -6.00
CA HIS A 179 -18.78 6.93 -6.56
C HIS A 179 -18.10 8.14 -7.20
N THR A 180 -17.12 8.72 -6.52
CA THR A 180 -16.32 9.84 -7.07
C THR A 180 -15.56 9.43 -8.34
N LEU A 181 -15.04 8.20 -8.42
CA LEU A 181 -14.28 7.65 -9.56
C LEU A 181 -15.12 7.16 -10.74
N GLU A 182 -16.37 6.74 -10.53
CA GLU A 182 -17.17 6.10 -11.59
C GLU A 182 -18.48 6.82 -11.90
N ASP A 183 -19.16 7.35 -10.89
CA ASP A 183 -20.60 7.63 -11.01
C ASP A 183 -20.95 9.10 -10.88
N CYS A 184 -20.18 9.87 -10.09
CA CYS A 184 -20.57 11.23 -9.74
C CYS A 184 -20.55 12.13 -10.99
N PRO A 185 -21.70 12.71 -11.40
CA PRO A 185 -21.78 13.53 -12.61
C PRO A 185 -21.00 14.84 -12.49
N ALA A 186 -20.75 15.32 -11.27
CA ALA A 186 -19.96 16.52 -11.03
C ALA A 186 -18.51 16.41 -11.55
N TRP A 187 -17.98 15.20 -11.69
CA TRP A 187 -16.61 14.94 -12.14
C TRP A 187 -16.55 14.29 -13.52
N GLU A 188 -17.64 14.37 -14.32
CA GLU A 188 -17.72 13.72 -15.63
C GLU A 188 -16.62 14.21 -16.58
N SER A 189 -16.29 15.51 -16.53
CA SER A 189 -15.32 16.11 -17.43
C SER A 189 -13.90 15.59 -17.18
N GLU A 190 -13.48 15.55 -15.92
CA GLU A 190 -12.21 15.02 -15.45
C GLU A 190 -12.15 13.51 -15.68
N ARG A 191 -13.26 12.80 -15.41
CA ARG A 191 -13.37 11.35 -15.63
C ARG A 191 -13.22 11.00 -17.11
N ARG A 192 -13.77 11.80 -18.02
CA ARG A 192 -13.65 11.59 -19.47
C ARG A 192 -12.19 11.67 -19.93
N VAL A 193 -11.42 12.61 -19.39
CA VAL A 193 -9.97 12.70 -19.65
C VAL A 193 -9.25 11.46 -19.13
N LEU A 194 -9.54 11.04 -17.90
CA LEU A 194 -8.97 9.82 -17.33
C LEU A 194 -9.29 8.59 -18.19
N VAL A 195 -10.56 8.39 -18.55
CA VAL A 195 -11.01 7.26 -19.38
C VAL A 195 -10.36 7.26 -20.76
N GLY A 196 -10.11 8.42 -21.35
CA GLY A 196 -9.39 8.54 -22.61
C GLY A 196 -7.95 8.00 -22.55
N GLN A 197 -7.34 8.02 -21.36
CA GLN A 197 -5.96 7.57 -21.13
C GLN A 197 -5.87 6.12 -20.65
N ILE A 198 -6.75 5.72 -19.73
CA ILE A 198 -6.64 4.41 -19.04
C ILE A 198 -7.78 3.43 -19.36
N GLY A 199 -8.74 3.84 -20.19
CA GLY A 199 -9.90 3.04 -20.55
C GLY A 199 -11.09 3.21 -19.59
N ARG A 200 -12.21 2.53 -19.92
CA ARG A 200 -13.51 2.74 -19.27
C ARG A 200 -13.67 2.05 -17.91
N ASN A 201 -12.84 1.05 -17.61
CA ASN A 201 -12.92 0.31 -16.35
C ASN A 201 -12.10 1.06 -15.29
N LEU A 202 -12.80 1.74 -14.38
CA LEU A 202 -12.20 2.52 -13.30
C LEU A 202 -12.29 1.83 -11.94
N SER A 203 -12.52 0.51 -11.93
CA SER A 203 -12.43 -0.28 -10.71
C SER A 203 -11.03 -0.12 -10.11
N PRO A 204 -10.87 -0.17 -8.78
CA PRO A 204 -9.56 0.08 -8.17
C PRO A 204 -8.43 -0.82 -8.71
N PRO A 205 -8.64 -2.13 -8.97
CA PRO A 205 -7.62 -2.95 -9.63
C PRO A 205 -7.28 -2.51 -11.06
N ALA A 206 -8.28 -2.10 -11.86
CA ALA A 206 -8.06 -1.65 -13.22
C ALA A 206 -7.30 -0.32 -13.26
N LEU A 207 -7.61 0.61 -12.35
CA LEU A 207 -6.88 1.85 -12.15
C LEU A 207 -5.40 1.57 -11.83
N ILE A 208 -5.13 0.68 -10.87
CA ILE A 208 -3.75 0.28 -10.52
C ILE A 208 -3.05 -0.37 -11.71
N ALA A 209 -3.68 -1.29 -12.41
CA ALA A 209 -3.10 -1.94 -13.58
C ALA A 209 -2.72 -0.92 -14.68
N ALA A 210 -3.60 0.06 -14.95
CA ALA A 210 -3.31 1.10 -15.93
C ALA A 210 -2.19 2.05 -15.49
N MET A 211 -2.15 2.43 -14.21
CA MET A 211 -1.04 3.20 -13.63
C MET A 211 0.30 2.47 -13.75
N LEU A 212 0.28 1.14 -13.65
CA LEU A 212 1.47 0.30 -13.79
C LEU A 212 1.89 0.11 -15.24
N ALA A 213 0.94 0.13 -16.18
CA ALA A 213 1.18 -0.12 -17.59
C ALA A 213 1.98 1.01 -18.28
N SER A 214 1.82 2.27 -17.85
CA SER A 214 2.55 3.40 -18.45
C SER A 214 2.74 4.58 -17.49
N GLY A 215 3.77 5.39 -17.75
CA GLY A 215 3.98 6.66 -17.04
C GLY A 215 2.84 7.65 -17.28
N GLU A 216 2.24 7.64 -18.48
CA GLU A 216 1.06 8.44 -18.82
C GLU A 216 -0.18 8.01 -18.03
N GLY A 217 -0.41 6.70 -17.87
CA GLY A 217 -1.49 6.18 -17.04
C GLY A 217 -1.33 6.55 -15.57
N TRP A 218 -0.09 6.51 -15.07
CA TRP A 218 0.24 7.02 -13.73
C TRP A 218 -0.07 8.52 -13.61
N ALA A 219 0.41 9.33 -14.56
CA ALA A 219 0.20 10.77 -14.56
C ALA A 219 -1.29 11.14 -14.66
N ALA A 220 -2.06 10.47 -15.51
CA ALA A 220 -3.49 10.68 -15.68
C ALA A 220 -4.27 10.38 -14.38
N ALA A 221 -3.98 9.24 -13.73
CA ALA A 221 -4.59 8.88 -12.46
C ALA A 221 -4.28 9.90 -11.35
N VAL A 222 -3.02 10.35 -11.27
CA VAL A 222 -2.60 11.39 -10.32
C VAL A 222 -3.32 12.71 -10.62
N SER A 223 -3.32 13.18 -11.87
CA SER A 223 -3.98 14.44 -12.26
C SER A 223 -5.46 14.41 -11.87
N PHE A 224 -6.19 13.35 -12.24
CA PHE A 224 -7.59 13.19 -11.87
C PHE A 224 -7.80 13.27 -10.35
N CYS A 225 -6.99 12.54 -9.58
CA CYS A 225 -7.10 12.55 -8.13
C CYS A 225 -6.79 13.92 -7.54
N GLU A 226 -5.78 14.62 -8.06
CA GLU A 226 -5.42 15.96 -7.58
C GLU A 226 -6.53 16.97 -7.89
N ASP A 227 -7.02 17.02 -9.13
CA ASP A 227 -8.01 18.01 -9.57
C ASP A 227 -9.36 17.81 -8.87
N VAL A 228 -9.86 16.58 -8.85
CA VAL A 228 -11.17 16.26 -8.24
C VAL A 228 -11.12 16.42 -6.73
N MET A 229 -10.10 15.87 -6.06
CA MET A 229 -10.07 15.94 -4.60
C MET A 229 -9.73 17.35 -4.10
N LEU A 230 -8.96 18.16 -4.83
CA LEU A 230 -8.74 19.56 -4.46
C LEU A 230 -10.06 20.35 -4.46
N GLN A 231 -10.88 20.18 -5.51
CA GLN A 231 -12.19 20.82 -5.60
C GLN A 231 -13.16 20.31 -4.51
N LYS A 232 -13.17 18.98 -4.27
CA LYS A 232 -13.99 18.35 -3.23
C LYS A 232 -13.60 18.82 -1.82
N GLU A 233 -12.29 18.94 -1.55
CA GLU A 233 -11.75 19.49 -0.30
C GLU A 233 -12.12 20.97 -0.12
N ALA A 234 -12.09 21.78 -1.19
CA ALA A 234 -12.51 23.18 -1.11
C ALA A 234 -14.01 23.29 -0.78
N ALA A 235 -14.85 22.53 -1.50
CA ALA A 235 -16.29 22.49 -1.25
C ALA A 235 -16.65 21.95 0.14
N GLU A 236 -15.82 21.11 0.77
CA GLU A 236 -16.02 20.67 2.15
C GLU A 236 -15.63 21.74 3.18
N ARG A 237 -14.62 22.57 2.90
CA ARG A 237 -14.21 23.67 3.79
C ARG A 237 -15.20 24.84 3.81
N ASP A 238 -15.95 25.03 2.73
CA ASP A 238 -16.92 26.13 2.60
C ASP A 238 -18.28 25.83 3.28
N ARG A 239 -18.42 24.66 3.92
CA ARG A 239 -19.64 24.19 4.60
C ARG A 239 -19.45 24.15 6.11
#